data_AF-A0AAV8X1S7-F1
#
_entry.id   AF-A0AAV8X1S7-F1
#
_cell.length_a   1.000
_cell.length_b   1.000
_cell.length_c   1.000
_cell.angle_alpha   90.00
_cell.angle_beta   90.00
_cell.angle_gamma   90.00
#
_symmetry.space_group_name_H-M   'P 1'
#
loop_
_entity.id
_entity.type
_entity.pdbx_description
1 polymer ?
#
loop_
_entity_poly.entity_id
_entity_poly.type
_entity_poly.pdbx_seq_one_letter_code
_entity_poly.pdbx_strand_id
1 'polypeptide(L)'
;MTDFFINHDLVRVIKIKHIFDEIKKFLQLAPKEIIVLDFHRFPYPTNFTYNLHKKFIDVVYEALGIHALPTKDLQVGKGPSLNEIWAKNKNLIICYADKATVIGKYNTILICYNIFSTLFVLMY
;
A
#
# COMPACT_ATOMS: atom_id res chain seq x y z
N MET A 1 15.60 -12.53 9.67
CA MET A 1 14.51 -11.53 9.59
C MET A 1 14.91 -10.56 8.49
N THR A 2 14.24 -10.60 7.33
CA THR A 2 14.63 -9.77 6.18
C THR A 2 14.08 -8.36 6.38
N ASP A 3 14.95 -7.38 6.60
CA ASP A 3 14.54 -5.98 6.64
C ASP A 3 14.31 -5.46 5.21
N PHE A 4 13.19 -4.77 5.01
CA PHE A 4 12.86 -4.11 3.74
C PHE A 4 13.23 -2.62 3.79
N PHE A 5 13.75 -2.12 2.67
CA PHE A 5 14.22 -0.75 2.52
C PHE A 5 13.55 -0.08 1.33
N ILE A 6 13.32 1.22 1.46
CA ILE A 6 13.08 2.09 0.31
C ILE A 6 14.42 2.33 -0.34
N ASN A 7 14.49 2.09 -1.64
CA ASN A 7 15.69 2.29 -2.42
C ASN A 7 15.50 3.44 -3.39
N HIS A 8 16.56 4.23 -3.58
CA HIS A 8 16.70 5.09 -4.74
C HIS A 8 17.58 4.33 -5.73
N ASP A 9 16.94 3.63 -6.66
CA ASP A 9 17.58 2.63 -7.53
C ASP A 9 18.25 1.51 -6.71
N LEU A 10 19.58 1.35 -6.77
CA LEU A 10 20.34 0.34 -6.02
C LEU A 10 20.76 0.81 -4.61
N VAL A 11 20.51 2.06 -4.25
CA VAL A 11 20.96 2.64 -2.97
C VAL A 11 19.85 2.55 -1.93
N ARG A 12 20.14 1.90 -0.79
CA ARG A 12 19.23 1.84 0.37
C ARG A 12 19.16 3.21 1.05
N VAL A 13 17.96 3.76 1.19
CA VAL A 13 17.74 5.07 1.81
C VAL A 13 17.26 4.91 3.26
N ILE A 14 16.12 4.25 3.46
CA ILE A 14 15.49 4.12 4.78
C ILE A 14 14.77 2.79 4.92
N LYS A 15 14.71 2.24 6.15
CA LYS A 15 13.89 1.06 6.43
C LYS A 15 12.42 1.41 6.27
N ILE A 16 11.67 0.54 5.60
CA ILE A 16 10.27 0.80 5.31
C ILE A 16 9.39 0.92 6.56
N LYS A 17 9.78 0.26 7.65
CA LYS A 17 9.06 0.34 8.94
C LYS A 17 8.95 1.78 9.45
N HIS A 18 10.00 2.60 9.28
CA HIS A 18 9.94 4.01 9.69
C HIS A 18 8.88 4.78 8.90
N ILE A 19 8.77 4.53 7.60
CA ILE A 19 7.74 5.15 6.77
C ILE A 19 6.34 4.68 7.17
N PHE A 20 6.17 3.42 7.56
CA PHE A 20 4.87 2.95 8.06
C PHE A 20 4.47 3.63 9.36
N ASP A 21 5.42 3.90 10.25
CA ASP A 21 5.16 4.64 11.50
C ASP A 21 4.79 6.10 11.21
N GLU A 22 5.46 6.74 10.24
CA GLU A 22 5.09 8.09 9.77
C GLU A 22 3.71 8.14 9.14
N ILE A 23 3.37 7.15 8.30
CA ILE A 23 2.04 7.00 7.70
C ILE A 23 0.98 6.88 8.80
N LYS A 24 1.19 5.99 9.80
CA LYS A 24 0.25 5.85 10.92
C LYS A 24 0.05 7.16 11.68
N LYS A 25 1.14 7.87 11.95
CA LYS A 25 1.09 9.18 12.62
C LYS A 25 0.31 10.20 11.78
N PHE A 26 0.52 10.24 10.47
CA PHE A 26 -0.23 11.13 9.59
C PHE A 26 -1.73 10.79 9.59
N LEU A 27 -2.10 9.51 9.45
CA LEU A 27 -3.50 9.07 9.46
C LEU A 27 -4.22 9.47 10.76
N GLN A 28 -3.50 9.55 11.88
CA GLN A 28 -4.02 10.03 13.16
C GLN A 28 -4.16 11.55 13.22
N LEU A 29 -3.16 12.29 12.72
CA LEU A 29 -3.14 13.76 12.76
C LEU A 29 -4.07 14.41 11.72
N ALA A 30 -4.34 13.70 10.62
CA ALA A 30 -5.11 14.19 9.48
C ALA A 30 -6.21 13.18 9.08
N PRO A 31 -7.24 12.96 9.92
CA PRO A 31 -8.24 11.91 9.71
C PRO A 31 -9.14 12.11 8.48
N LYS A 32 -9.15 13.32 7.90
CA LYS A 32 -9.93 13.66 6.70
C LYS A 32 -9.14 13.46 5.40
N GLU A 33 -7.82 13.40 5.50
CA GLU A 33 -6.93 13.24 4.35
C GLU A 33 -6.81 11.78 3.95
N ILE A 34 -6.75 11.52 2.65
CA ILE A 34 -6.67 10.18 2.10
C ILE A 34 -5.24 9.92 1.62
N ILE A 35 -4.61 8.87 2.15
CA ILE A 35 -3.33 8.38 1.65
C ILE A 35 -3.57 7.26 0.64
N VAL A 36 -2.97 7.40 -0.54
CA VAL A 36 -2.85 6.32 -1.53
C VAL A 36 -1.41 5.83 -1.53
N LEU A 37 -1.19 4.62 -1.01
CA LEU A 37 0.12 3.98 -0.96
C LEU A 37 0.26 2.99 -2.11
N ASP A 38 1.16 3.28 -3.05
CA ASP A 38 1.34 2.49 -4.26
C ASP A 38 2.70 1.77 -4.30
N PHE A 39 2.65 0.45 -4.36
CA PHE A 39 3.81 -0.42 -4.49
C PHE A 39 3.88 -1.03 -5.91
N HIS A 40 4.52 -0.31 -6.84
CA HIS A 40 4.51 -0.67 -8.26
C HIS A 40 5.86 -1.09 -8.86
N ARG A 41 6.99 -0.71 -8.25
CA ARG A 41 8.34 -1.04 -8.74
C ARG A 41 9.13 -1.78 -7.67
N PHE A 42 9.60 -2.98 -8.01
CA PHE A 42 10.44 -3.82 -7.15
C PHE A 42 11.79 -4.10 -7.83
N PRO A 43 12.62 -3.06 -8.06
CA PRO A 43 13.87 -3.20 -8.83
C PRO A 43 14.95 -3.98 -8.09
N TYR A 44 14.88 -4.04 -6.75
CA TYR A 44 15.88 -4.68 -5.91
C TYR A 44 15.26 -5.57 -4.83
N PRO A 45 15.81 -6.78 -4.59
CA PRO A 45 16.83 -7.45 -5.40
C PRO A 45 16.33 -7.69 -6.83
N THR A 46 17.27 -7.80 -7.78
CA THR A 46 16.95 -8.17 -9.17
C THR A 46 16.11 -9.45 -9.14
N ASN A 47 14.99 -9.47 -9.88
CA ASN A 47 13.98 -10.51 -9.81
C ASN A 47 13.37 -10.66 -8.40
N PHE A 48 12.66 -9.64 -7.94
CA PHE A 48 11.92 -9.68 -6.68
C PHE A 48 10.94 -10.86 -6.69
N THR A 49 11.36 -11.97 -6.10
CA THR A 49 10.66 -13.26 -6.26
C THR A 49 9.27 -13.22 -5.63
N TYR A 50 8.39 -14.14 -6.06
CA TYR A 50 7.08 -14.35 -5.43
C TYR A 50 7.17 -14.49 -3.89
N ASN A 51 8.18 -15.22 -3.38
CA ASN A 51 8.38 -15.37 -1.94
C ASN A 51 8.76 -14.05 -1.25
N LEU A 52 9.48 -13.15 -1.94
CA LEU A 52 9.76 -11.81 -1.44
C LEU A 52 8.52 -10.93 -1.47
N HIS A 53 7.72 -10.98 -2.54
CA HIS A 53 6.41 -10.32 -2.61
C HIS A 53 5.52 -10.74 -1.45
N LYS A 54 5.38 -12.04 -1.21
CA LYS A 54 4.60 -12.59 -0.10
C LYS A 54 5.08 -12.07 1.25
N LYS A 55 6.39 -12.17 1.54
CA LYS A 55 6.97 -11.67 2.80
C LYS A 55 6.77 -10.16 2.97
N PHE A 56 6.92 -9.41 1.89
CA PHE A 56 6.79 -7.96 1.93
C PHE A 56 5.36 -7.51 2.18
N ILE A 57 4.40 -8.10 1.46
CA ILE A 57 3.00 -7.73 1.59
C ILE A 57 2.43 -8.17 2.95
N ASP A 58 2.93 -9.28 3.53
CA ASP A 58 2.60 -9.68 4.91
C ASP A 58 3.02 -8.57 5.88
N VAL A 59 4.23 -8.00 5.73
CA VAL A 59 4.72 -6.87 6.54
C VAL A 59 3.89 -5.60 6.34
N VAL A 60 3.47 -5.30 5.10
CA VAL A 60 2.56 -4.18 4.80
C VAL A 60 1.21 -4.38 5.48
N TYR A 61 0.61 -5.57 5.34
CA TYR A 61 -0.70 -5.89 5.87
C TYR A 61 -0.72 -5.87 7.40
N GLU A 62 0.29 -6.46 8.05
CA GLU A 62 0.45 -6.41 9.51
C GLU A 62 0.60 -4.97 10.03
N ALA A 63 1.36 -4.13 9.31
CA ALA A 63 1.60 -2.76 9.75
C ALA A 63 0.42 -1.83 9.51
N LEU A 64 -0.22 -1.91 8.34
CA LEU A 64 -1.14 -0.89 7.84
C LEU A 64 -2.56 -1.41 7.55
N GLY A 65 -2.75 -2.72 7.49
CA GLY A 65 -4.00 -3.34 7.05
C GLY A 65 -5.22 -2.92 7.86
N ILE A 66 -5.08 -2.68 9.16
CA ILE A 66 -6.18 -2.21 10.02
C ILE A 66 -6.67 -0.79 9.66
N HIS A 67 -5.80 0.04 9.08
CA HIS A 67 -6.14 1.41 8.67
C HIS A 67 -6.64 1.47 7.22
N ALA A 68 -6.33 0.44 6.42
CA ALA A 68 -6.66 0.39 5.02
C ALA A 68 -8.15 0.12 4.76
N LEU A 69 -8.63 0.63 3.63
CA LEU A 69 -9.98 0.43 3.14
C LEU A 69 -10.22 -1.05 2.77
N PRO A 70 -11.25 -1.71 3.33
CA PRO A 70 -11.63 -3.05 2.91
C PRO A 70 -12.06 -3.09 1.45
N THR A 71 -11.59 -4.08 0.70
CA THR A 71 -11.80 -4.21 -0.75
C THR A 71 -13.04 -5.00 -1.13
N LYS A 72 -13.63 -5.75 -0.20
CA LYS A 72 -14.76 -6.67 -0.45
C LYS A 72 -15.99 -5.98 -1.05
N ASP A 73 -16.21 -4.72 -0.70
CA ASP A 73 -17.37 -3.94 -1.12
C ASP A 73 -17.03 -2.93 -2.23
N LEU A 74 -15.80 -2.96 -2.74
CA LEU A 74 -15.37 -2.03 -3.79
C LEU A 74 -15.74 -2.57 -5.17
N GLN A 75 -16.11 -1.65 -6.06
CA GLN A 75 -16.47 -1.99 -7.43
C GLN A 75 -15.29 -2.64 -8.15
N VAL A 76 -15.44 -3.90 -8.54
CA VAL A 76 -14.39 -4.63 -9.26
C VAL A 76 -14.06 -3.92 -10.57
N GLY A 77 -12.78 -3.60 -10.78
CA GLY A 77 -12.30 -2.91 -11.98
C GLY A 77 -12.42 -1.39 -11.97
N LYS A 78 -12.90 -0.79 -10.86
CA LYS A 78 -12.87 0.66 -10.62
C LYS A 78 -12.24 0.95 -9.26
N GLY A 79 -11.56 2.08 -9.13
CA GLY A 79 -11.10 2.56 -7.82
C GLY A 79 -12.28 2.99 -6.94
N PRO A 80 -12.11 3.05 -5.60
CA PRO A 80 -13.15 3.55 -4.70
C PRO A 80 -13.39 5.06 -4.93
N SER A 81 -14.64 5.49 -4.81
CA SER A 81 -15.03 6.91 -4.73
C SER A 81 -14.73 7.49 -3.34
N LEU A 82 -14.61 8.82 -3.25
CA LEU A 82 -14.42 9.53 -1.97
C LEU A 82 -15.53 9.20 -0.95
N ASN A 83 -16.78 9.11 -1.41
CA ASN A 83 -17.91 8.76 -0.55
C ASN A 83 -17.79 7.34 0.02
N GLU A 84 -17.36 6.36 -0.79
CA GLU A 84 -17.14 4.98 -0.34
C GLU A 84 -16.01 4.91 0.70
N ILE A 85 -14.94 5.69 0.51
CA ILE A 85 -13.80 5.77 1.44
C ILE A 85 -14.27 6.33 2.79
N TRP A 86 -14.89 7.51 2.78
CA TRP A 86 -15.34 8.17 4.00
C TRP A 86 -16.45 7.42 4.74
N ALA A 87 -17.37 6.76 4.01
CA ALA A 87 -18.43 5.95 4.62
C ALA A 87 -17.89 4.79 5.47
N LYS A 88 -16.67 4.31 5.18
CA LYS A 88 -16.02 3.23 5.94
C LYS A 88 -15.17 3.73 7.11
N ASN A 89 -15.10 5.05 7.33
CA ASN A 89 -14.20 5.70 8.29
C ASN A 89 -12.75 5.19 8.14
N LYS A 90 -12.32 5.06 6.88
CA LYS A 90 -10.95 4.69 6.49
C LYS A 90 -10.39 5.79 5.63
N ASN A 91 -9.07 5.94 5.67
CA ASN A 91 -8.37 7.01 4.98
C ASN A 91 -7.02 6.55 4.40
N LEU A 92 -6.83 5.22 4.29
CA LEU A 92 -5.68 4.62 3.63
C LEU A 92 -6.14 3.66 2.54
N ILE A 93 -5.56 3.80 1.35
CA ILE A 93 -5.71 2.87 0.23
C ILE A 93 -4.33 2.28 -0.05
N ILE A 94 -4.25 0.94 -0.14
CA ILE A 94 -3.00 0.25 -0.45
C ILE A 94 -3.15 -0.42 -1.82
N CYS A 95 -2.28 -0.03 -2.74
CA CYS A 95 -2.13 -0.58 -4.08
C CYS A 95 -0.87 -1.45 -4.17
N TYR A 96 -0.99 -2.60 -4.83
CA TYR A 96 0.13 -3.52 -5.03
C TYR A 96 0.12 -4.12 -6.43
N ALA A 97 1.25 -4.06 -7.14
CA ALA A 97 1.31 -4.44 -8.55
C ALA A 97 1.36 -5.96 -8.82
N ASP A 98 1.94 -6.77 -7.91
CA ASP A 98 2.04 -8.22 -8.15
C ASP A 98 0.72 -8.94 -7.86
N LYS A 99 -0.07 -9.15 -8.92
CA LYS A 99 -1.39 -9.80 -8.89
C LYS A 99 -1.35 -11.17 -8.21
N ALA A 100 -0.34 -11.98 -8.53
CA ALA A 100 -0.22 -13.36 -8.07
C ALA A 100 -0.10 -13.45 -6.54
N THR A 101 0.49 -12.44 -5.92
CA THR A 101 0.62 -12.36 -4.46
C THR A 101 -0.66 -11.89 -3.76
N VAL A 102 -1.46 -11.02 -4.37
CA VAL A 102 -2.59 -10.35 -3.69
C VAL A 102 -3.88 -11.17 -3.76
N ILE A 103 -4.15 -11.85 -4.87
CA ILE A 103 -5.43 -12.52 -5.12
C ILE A 103 -5.79 -13.47 -3.97
N GLY A 104 -6.98 -13.26 -3.40
CA GLY A 104 -7.61 -14.18 -2.46
C GLY A 104 -7.00 -14.24 -1.06
N LYS A 105 -5.97 -13.44 -0.76
CA LYS A 105 -5.28 -13.48 0.55
C LYS A 105 -5.47 -12.22 1.40
N TYR A 106 -5.53 -11.03 0.80
CA TYR A 106 -5.64 -9.77 1.56
C TYR A 106 -6.90 -9.00 1.17
N ASN A 107 -7.74 -8.70 2.17
CA ASN A 107 -9.03 -8.04 2.00
C ASN A 107 -8.96 -6.50 2.06
N THR A 108 -7.76 -5.92 2.13
CA THR A 108 -7.55 -4.46 2.20
C THR A 108 -6.52 -3.95 1.19
N ILE A 109 -6.03 -4.82 0.31
CA ILE A 109 -4.98 -4.52 -0.66
C ILE A 109 -5.56 -4.64 -2.06
N LEU A 110 -5.51 -3.55 -2.81
CA LEU A 110 -5.98 -3.47 -4.18
C LEU A 110 -4.89 -3.89 -5.15
N ILE A 111 -5.29 -4.65 -6.16
CA ILE A 111 -4.45 -4.91 -7.33
C ILE A 111 -4.57 -3.68 -8.22
N CYS A 112 -3.47 -2.97 -8.41
CA CYS A 112 -3.45 -1.76 -9.21
C CYS A 112 -2.58 -1.98 -10.46
N TYR A 113 -3.22 -1.92 -11.63
CA TYR A 113 -2.54 -1.85 -12.92
C TYR A 113 -2.48 -0.39 -13.33
N ASN A 114 -1.30 0.23 -13.31
CA ASN A 114 -1.08 1.60 -13.81
C ASN A 114 -1.99 2.68 -13.19
N ILE A 115 -2.20 2.67 -11.86
CA ILE A 115 -3.04 3.72 -11.26
C ILE A 115 -2.33 5.06 -11.20
N PHE A 116 -1.05 5.17 -10.81
CA PHE A 116 -0.27 6.39 -11.03
C PHE A 116 1.22 6.03 -11.00
N SER A 117 2.05 6.66 -11.82
CA SER A 117 3.51 6.50 -11.81
C SER A 117 4.20 7.12 -10.59
N THR A 118 3.43 7.65 -9.63
CA THR A 118 3.90 8.56 -8.60
C THR A 118 3.04 8.40 -7.36
N LEU A 119 3.67 8.38 -6.18
CA LEU A 119 2.99 8.52 -4.88
C LEU A 119 2.18 9.83 -4.90
N PHE A 120 0.85 9.76 -4.94
CA PHE A 120 -0.02 10.92 -4.79
C PHE A 120 -0.54 10.97 -3.35
N VAL A 121 -0.06 11.95 -2.59
CA VAL A 121 -0.78 12.46 -1.42
C VAL A 121 -1.75 13.51 -1.97
N LEU A 122 -3.04 13.17 -2.02
CA LEU A 122 -4.07 14.18 -2.28
C LEU A 122 -4.33 14.90 -0.97
N MET A 123 -3.86 16.15 -0.87
CA MET A 123 -4.18 17.08 0.21
C MET A 123 -5.28 18.03 -0.30
N TYR A 124 -6.38 18.17 0.45
CA TYR A 124 -7.41 19.20 0.17
C TYR A 124 -7.66 20.06 1.40
#